data_AF-G9NMH5-F1
#
_entry.id   AF-G9NMH5-F1
#
_cell.length_a   1.000
_cell.length_b   1.000
_cell.length_c   1.000
_cell.angle_alpha   90.00
_cell.angle_beta   90.00
_cell.angle_gamma   90.00
#
_symmetry.space_group_name_H-M   'P 1'
#
loop_
_entity.id
_entity.type
_entity.pdbx_description
1 polymer ?
#
loop_
_entity_poly.entity_id
_entity_poly.type
_entity_poly.pdbx_seq_one_letter_code
_entity_poly.pdbx_strand_id
1 'polypeptide(L)'
;MELSQQSIHDVIHPTAAFCDESVWKQAAAAAAIHDAREIPWEESLLNPKNRIDSLEPLEKPLWRIDGCTAFGTQFYAVPLFMESIPPFRVDVFIPEPATLSPELRNVLDMGVAFYTRDESRISQLGVTQHLLRLLQHWTSTLEDPRQIYQKIPFGSRIVFNNFPKDVSQAQVSIAPTYYLERQMLSVASFQKIWGPEVDLPQTVDIHDVVYLSQLHDSVCLIEYGGKTWIFKALTSYTKYLYHELRQLLIIQSHPNVMARPAHLITKKCSFGSKTAVLGFTLELHVHGSLRDLIPFLQVHNQVSLADKAKWSVQLASALVHLRETCGVFYPDLRLDNIVLTGSGDVVMVDFEQRGVWCEFAAPEVNAIEYVRLLAIDDEIPSEIRDKYATILTNMLPGWEEMGQGEDYIWPCKGYNVPWACLTPKEQEACEVYMLGRVLWCIFESSSAPQRAAVWLSYRWEPLVEFPGYTRTPPAMRDLIDRCTRGRQAGLTRLIVRRRDKLVLREFENTGESTAQDVQNVARDWWAREIADSEAWLQERAEGMERGDWNENYYDRPTLREVYDELEKFRKDNTLG
;
A
#
# COMPACT_ATOMS: atom_id res chain seq x y z
N MET A 1 11.62 -17.06 11.25
CA MET A 1 10.26 -17.45 10.80
C MET A 1 10.13 -17.16 9.31
N GLU A 2 9.53 -18.03 8.50
CA GLU A 2 9.31 -17.75 7.07
C GLU A 2 8.28 -16.62 6.87
N LEU A 3 8.45 -15.84 5.81
CA LEU A 3 7.46 -14.85 5.40
C LEU A 3 6.29 -15.53 4.68
N SER A 4 5.10 -15.32 5.24
CA SER A 4 3.82 -15.78 4.72
C SER A 4 2.71 -14.82 5.16
N GLN A 5 1.50 -14.98 4.62
CA GLN A 5 0.33 -14.23 5.10
C GLN A 5 0.10 -14.52 6.60
N GLN A 6 0.21 -15.78 7.01
CA GLN A 6 0.12 -16.16 8.42
C GLN A 6 1.17 -15.47 9.30
N SER A 7 2.41 -15.31 8.82
CA SER A 7 3.44 -14.60 9.61
C SER A 7 3.13 -13.13 9.83
N ILE A 8 2.33 -12.50 8.96
CA ILE A 8 1.86 -11.14 9.17
C ILE A 8 0.87 -11.14 10.34
N HIS A 9 -0.12 -12.04 10.33
CA HIS A 9 -1.05 -12.19 11.44
C HIS A 9 -0.32 -12.49 12.77
N ASP A 10 0.61 -13.44 12.76
CA ASP A 10 1.21 -13.98 13.99
C ASP A 10 2.34 -13.14 14.60
N VAL A 11 2.87 -12.15 13.87
CA VAL A 11 4.04 -11.36 14.30
C VAL A 11 3.78 -9.87 14.14
N ILE A 12 3.15 -9.47 13.05
CA ILE A 12 3.13 -8.08 12.58
C ILE A 12 1.87 -7.35 12.99
N HIS A 13 0.74 -8.04 13.09
CA HIS A 13 -0.51 -7.45 13.55
C HIS A 13 -0.66 -7.59 15.07
N PRO A 14 -1.48 -6.73 15.71
CA PRO A 14 -1.78 -6.84 17.15
C PRO A 14 -2.41 -8.18 17.54
N THR A 15 -2.96 -8.92 16.57
CA THR A 15 -3.48 -10.28 16.77
C THR A 15 -2.42 -11.25 17.30
N ALA A 16 -1.13 -10.98 17.03
CA ALA A 16 0.01 -11.71 17.58
C ALA A 16 -0.01 -11.82 19.12
N ALA A 17 -0.61 -10.86 19.84
CA ALA A 17 -0.78 -10.93 21.29
C ALA A 17 -1.67 -12.10 21.74
N PHE A 18 -2.53 -12.62 20.85
CA PHE A 18 -3.57 -13.62 21.13
C PHE A 18 -3.38 -14.94 20.35
N CYS A 19 -2.32 -15.08 19.56
CA CYS A 19 -2.05 -16.31 18.81
C CYS A 19 -1.79 -17.52 19.72
N ASP A 20 -2.46 -18.65 19.42
CA ASP A 20 -2.28 -19.92 20.13
C ASP A 20 -0.92 -20.59 19.79
N GLU A 21 -0.13 -20.89 20.82
CA GLU A 21 1.13 -21.62 20.70
C GLU A 21 0.99 -23.03 20.11
N SER A 22 -0.19 -23.65 20.28
CA SER A 22 -0.41 -25.05 19.94
C SER A 22 -0.42 -25.29 18.42
N VAL A 23 -0.99 -24.35 17.66
CA VAL A 23 -1.13 -24.41 16.20
C VAL A 23 0.24 -24.36 15.51
N TRP A 24 1.12 -23.49 16.02
CA TRP A 24 2.47 -23.33 15.49
C TRP A 24 3.39 -24.52 15.84
N LYS A 25 3.36 -25.03 17.08
CA LYS A 25 4.20 -26.18 17.45
C LYS A 25 3.95 -27.39 16.55
N GLN A 26 2.72 -27.54 16.06
CA GLN A 26 2.36 -28.57 15.08
C GLN A 26 2.94 -28.28 13.68
N ALA A 27 2.84 -27.04 13.19
CA ALA A 27 3.40 -26.63 11.90
C ALA A 27 4.95 -26.71 11.87
N ALA A 28 5.60 -26.25 12.94
CA ALA A 28 7.05 -26.33 13.11
C ALA A 28 7.56 -27.77 13.13
N ALA A 29 6.86 -28.65 13.86
CA ALA A 29 7.17 -30.06 13.91
C ALA A 29 7.00 -30.73 12.53
N ALA A 30 5.95 -30.39 11.79
CA ALA A 30 5.73 -30.91 10.43
C ALA A 30 6.85 -30.48 9.46
N ALA A 31 7.29 -29.22 9.52
CA ALA A 31 8.39 -28.71 8.69
C ALA A 31 9.74 -29.37 9.04
N ALA A 32 10.05 -29.53 10.33
CA ALA A 32 11.27 -30.20 10.77
C ALA A 32 11.33 -31.68 10.37
N ILE A 33 10.17 -32.37 10.35
CA ILE A 33 10.06 -33.75 9.86
C ILE A 33 10.29 -33.83 8.34
N HIS A 34 9.90 -32.80 7.59
CA HIS A 34 10.10 -32.72 6.15
C HIS A 34 11.59 -32.50 5.80
N ASP A 35 12.27 -31.57 6.48
CA ASP A 35 13.70 -31.27 6.26
C ASP A 35 14.65 -32.42 6.63
N ALA A 36 14.21 -33.32 7.52
CA ALA A 36 15.01 -34.47 7.96
C ALA A 36 14.92 -35.70 7.03
N ARG A 37 14.11 -35.66 5.96
CA ARG A 37 13.97 -36.79 5.02
C ARG A 37 14.99 -36.69 3.88
N GLU A 38 15.76 -37.76 3.69
CA GLU A 38 16.50 -37.95 2.43
C GLU A 38 15.50 -38.04 1.28
N ILE A 39 15.58 -37.11 0.32
CA ILE A 39 14.71 -37.06 -0.85
C ILE A 39 15.19 -38.14 -1.85
N PRO A 40 14.38 -39.14 -2.20
CA PRO A 40 14.72 -40.13 -3.22
C PRO A 40 15.08 -39.46 -4.55
N TRP A 41 15.95 -40.08 -5.36
CA TRP A 41 16.36 -39.53 -6.67
C TRP A 41 15.14 -39.25 -7.57
N GLU A 42 14.09 -40.05 -7.46
CA GLU A 42 12.84 -39.91 -8.21
C GLU A 42 12.07 -38.64 -7.85
N GLU A 43 12.29 -38.07 -6.67
CA GLU A 43 11.65 -36.85 -6.16
C GLU A 43 12.65 -35.67 -6.11
N SER A 44 13.95 -35.95 -6.24
CA SER A 44 15.02 -34.96 -6.24
C SER A 44 14.85 -33.92 -7.34
N LEU A 45 15.09 -32.66 -7.01
CA LEU A 45 15.23 -31.58 -7.99
C LEU A 45 16.45 -31.76 -8.89
N LEU A 46 17.41 -32.58 -8.50
CA LEU A 46 18.53 -32.90 -9.38
C LEU A 46 18.10 -33.86 -10.50
N ASN A 47 16.94 -34.49 -10.39
CA ASN A 47 16.36 -35.26 -11.47
C ASN A 47 15.75 -34.31 -12.52
N PRO A 48 16.19 -34.37 -13.79
CA PRO A 48 15.69 -33.49 -14.85
C PRO A 48 14.16 -33.47 -14.96
N LYS A 49 13.48 -34.59 -14.69
CA LYS A 49 12.01 -34.68 -14.75
C LYS A 49 11.28 -33.81 -13.71
N ASN A 50 11.99 -33.41 -12.65
CA ASN A 50 11.46 -32.64 -11.52
C ASN A 50 11.96 -31.19 -11.50
N ARG A 51 12.64 -30.74 -12.56
CA ARG A 51 13.18 -29.38 -12.70
C ARG A 51 12.20 -28.51 -13.49
N ILE A 52 12.30 -27.20 -13.26
CA ILE A 52 11.79 -26.23 -14.22
C ILE A 52 12.81 -26.18 -15.36
N ASP A 53 12.34 -26.35 -16.59
CA ASP A 53 13.21 -26.48 -17.77
C ASP A 53 14.12 -25.26 -17.97
N SER A 54 13.61 -24.05 -17.74
CA SER A 54 14.36 -22.81 -17.86
C SER A 54 13.68 -21.67 -17.13
N LEU A 55 14.48 -20.76 -16.56
CA LEU A 55 14.05 -19.47 -15.99
C LEU A 55 14.67 -18.28 -16.75
N GLU A 56 15.29 -18.52 -17.90
CA GLU A 56 15.87 -17.43 -18.71
C GLU A 56 14.77 -16.53 -19.29
N PRO A 57 15.05 -15.27 -19.63
CA PRO A 57 14.08 -14.44 -20.35
C PRO A 57 13.64 -15.08 -21.68
N LEU A 58 12.33 -15.03 -21.98
CA LEU A 58 11.81 -15.45 -23.27
C LEU A 58 12.27 -14.49 -24.38
N GLU A 59 12.77 -15.02 -25.50
CA GLU A 59 13.21 -14.19 -26.64
C GLU A 59 12.05 -13.47 -27.33
N LYS A 60 10.89 -14.12 -27.43
CA LYS A 60 9.67 -13.61 -28.09
C LYS A 60 8.45 -13.83 -27.20
N PRO A 61 8.33 -13.08 -26.11
CA PRO A 61 7.24 -13.28 -25.17
C PRO A 61 5.90 -12.84 -25.79
N LEU A 62 4.84 -13.63 -25.56
CA LEU A 62 3.46 -13.22 -25.86
C LEU A 62 2.83 -12.35 -24.76
N TRP A 63 3.51 -12.23 -23.61
CA TRP A 63 3.04 -11.50 -22.44
C TRP A 63 4.17 -10.69 -21.80
N ARG A 64 3.83 -9.58 -21.15
CA ARG A 64 4.71 -8.80 -20.28
C ARG A 64 4.10 -8.76 -18.88
N ILE A 65 4.93 -8.76 -17.84
CA ILE A 65 4.49 -8.54 -16.46
C ILE A 65 4.98 -7.17 -16.01
N ASP A 66 4.05 -6.26 -15.69
CA ASP A 66 4.37 -4.88 -15.30
C ASP A 66 4.59 -4.75 -13.78
N GLY A 67 4.17 -5.74 -13.00
CA GLY A 67 4.34 -5.72 -11.55
C GLY A 67 3.53 -6.81 -10.84
N CYS A 68 3.51 -6.73 -9.51
CA CYS A 68 2.89 -7.73 -8.65
C CYS A 68 2.37 -7.09 -7.35
N THR A 69 1.29 -7.66 -6.81
CA THR A 69 0.68 -7.30 -5.53
C THR A 69 0.17 -8.56 -4.80
N ALA A 70 -0.65 -8.37 -3.76
CA ALA A 70 -1.26 -9.44 -2.98
C ALA A 70 -0.20 -10.46 -2.50
N PHE A 71 0.90 -9.95 -1.96
CA PHE A 71 1.98 -10.78 -1.41
C PHE A 71 2.61 -11.77 -2.41
N GLY A 72 2.69 -11.40 -3.68
CA GLY A 72 3.33 -12.25 -4.69
C GLY A 72 2.36 -13.16 -5.44
N THR A 73 1.03 -12.97 -5.30
CA THR A 73 0.02 -13.87 -5.89
C THR A 73 -0.78 -13.26 -7.03
N GLN A 74 -0.75 -11.95 -7.20
CA GLN A 74 -1.44 -11.22 -8.26
C GLN A 74 -0.43 -10.49 -9.13
N PHE A 75 -0.44 -10.72 -10.43
CA PHE A 75 0.50 -10.15 -11.41
C PHE A 75 -0.23 -9.35 -12.48
N TYR A 76 0.33 -8.20 -12.84
CA TYR A 76 -0.22 -7.33 -13.89
C TYR A 76 0.30 -7.79 -15.25
N ALA A 77 -0.45 -8.67 -15.91
CA ALA A 77 -0.05 -9.24 -17.19
C ALA A 77 -0.62 -8.46 -18.37
N VAL A 78 0.21 -8.21 -19.38
CA VAL A 78 -0.13 -7.46 -20.59
C VAL A 78 0.08 -8.34 -21.81
N PRO A 79 -0.95 -8.54 -22.66
CA PRO A 79 -0.82 -9.34 -23.87
C PRO A 79 -0.04 -8.58 -24.94
N LEU A 80 1.04 -9.17 -25.46
CA LEU A 80 1.88 -8.59 -26.52
C LEU A 80 1.42 -9.02 -27.93
N PHE A 81 0.46 -9.93 -28.03
CA PHE A 81 -0.16 -10.34 -29.31
C PHE A 81 -1.29 -9.41 -29.78
N MET A 82 -1.56 -8.34 -29.03
CA MET A 82 -2.51 -7.26 -29.37
C MET A 82 -1.72 -5.97 -29.58
N GLU A 83 -1.97 -5.25 -30.67
CA GLU A 83 -1.29 -3.98 -30.97
C GLU A 83 -1.69 -2.86 -30.01
N SER A 84 -2.97 -2.81 -29.64
CA SER A 84 -3.53 -1.88 -28.68
C SER A 84 -4.58 -2.58 -27.83
N ILE A 85 -4.59 -2.31 -26.53
CA ILE A 85 -5.57 -2.87 -25.61
C ILE A 85 -6.15 -1.78 -24.71
N PRO A 86 -7.48 -1.73 -24.54
CA PRO A 86 -8.09 -0.94 -23.48
C PRO A 86 -7.60 -1.38 -22.10
N PRO A 87 -7.52 -0.50 -21.09
CA PRO A 87 -7.04 -0.84 -19.76
C PRO A 87 -8.09 -1.64 -18.96
N PHE A 88 -8.44 -2.85 -19.41
CA PHE A 88 -9.48 -3.69 -18.80
C PHE A 88 -9.09 -4.29 -17.45
N ARG A 89 -7.81 -4.18 -17.05
CA ARG A 89 -7.27 -4.72 -15.78
C ARG A 89 -7.51 -6.22 -15.65
N VAL A 90 -7.07 -6.99 -16.65
CA VAL A 90 -7.12 -8.45 -16.62
C VAL A 90 -5.87 -9.01 -15.95
N ASP A 91 -5.91 -9.11 -14.63
CA ASP A 91 -4.77 -9.52 -13.83
C ASP A 91 -4.67 -11.05 -13.72
N VAL A 92 -3.45 -11.56 -13.51
CA VAL A 92 -3.15 -12.99 -13.38
C VAL A 92 -2.99 -13.36 -11.91
N PHE A 93 -3.67 -14.42 -11.48
CA PHE A 93 -3.66 -14.92 -10.11
C PHE A 93 -3.04 -16.32 -10.08
N ILE A 94 -2.10 -16.53 -9.15
CA ILE A 94 -1.46 -17.82 -8.91
C ILE A 94 -1.86 -18.37 -7.52
N PRO A 95 -1.71 -19.69 -7.28
CA PRO A 95 -1.98 -20.27 -5.97
C PRO A 95 -1.15 -19.62 -4.86
N GLU A 96 -1.68 -19.64 -3.63
CA GLU A 96 -0.96 -19.11 -2.47
C GLU A 96 0.40 -19.80 -2.31
N PRO A 97 1.50 -19.07 -2.02
CA PRO A 97 2.83 -19.67 -1.96
C PRO A 97 2.92 -20.80 -0.93
N ALA A 98 2.19 -20.69 0.19
CA ALA A 98 2.13 -21.71 1.23
C ALA A 98 1.63 -23.08 0.74
N THR A 99 0.90 -23.12 -0.39
CA THR A 99 0.42 -24.36 -1.01
C THR A 99 1.47 -25.04 -1.90
N LEU A 100 2.58 -24.35 -2.21
CA LEU A 100 3.68 -24.85 -3.04
C LEU A 100 4.74 -25.53 -2.17
N SER A 101 5.48 -26.48 -2.75
CA SER A 101 6.60 -27.12 -2.04
C SER A 101 7.67 -26.08 -1.66
N PRO A 102 8.35 -26.22 -0.50
CA PRO A 102 9.42 -25.30 -0.08
C PRO A 102 10.49 -25.09 -1.14
N GLU A 103 10.84 -26.16 -1.86
CA GLU A 103 11.85 -26.13 -2.90
C GLU A 103 11.40 -25.32 -4.11
N LEU A 104 10.14 -25.49 -4.54
CA LEU A 104 9.57 -24.73 -5.64
C LEU A 104 9.46 -23.24 -5.29
N ARG A 105 9.07 -22.92 -4.06
CA ARG A 105 9.06 -21.54 -3.56
C ARG A 105 10.44 -20.87 -3.65
N ASN A 106 11.49 -21.60 -3.29
CA ASN A 106 12.86 -21.10 -3.32
C ASN A 106 13.35 -20.88 -4.76
N VAL A 107 13.18 -21.87 -5.64
CA VAL A 107 13.60 -21.79 -7.05
C VAL A 107 12.90 -20.65 -7.80
N LEU A 108 11.68 -20.30 -7.41
CA LEU A 108 10.88 -19.24 -8.03
C LEU A 108 11.02 -17.88 -7.34
N ASP A 109 11.88 -17.74 -6.33
CA ASP A 109 12.02 -16.50 -5.56
C ASP A 109 10.68 -15.99 -4.96
N MET A 110 9.77 -16.90 -4.58
CA MET A 110 8.44 -16.53 -4.09
C MET A 110 8.50 -15.65 -2.85
N GLY A 111 9.48 -15.91 -1.97
CA GLY A 111 9.73 -15.08 -0.79
C GLY A 111 10.15 -13.65 -1.15
N VAL A 112 10.81 -13.44 -2.29
CA VAL A 112 11.20 -12.11 -2.79
C VAL A 112 10.02 -11.39 -3.45
N ALA A 113 9.19 -12.13 -4.20
CA ALA A 113 7.98 -11.61 -4.81
C ALA A 113 6.96 -11.08 -3.76
N PHE A 114 7.00 -11.64 -2.55
CA PHE A 114 6.15 -11.23 -1.42
C PHE A 114 6.21 -9.72 -1.14
N TYR A 115 7.42 -9.15 -1.11
CA TYR A 115 7.69 -7.77 -0.69
C TYR A 115 8.20 -6.86 -1.83
N THR A 116 8.44 -7.40 -3.03
CA THR A 116 8.89 -6.60 -4.18
C THR A 116 7.67 -6.07 -4.94
N ARG A 117 7.71 -4.80 -5.36
CA ARG A 117 6.60 -4.13 -6.05
C ARG A 117 6.98 -3.47 -7.38
N ASP A 118 8.26 -3.15 -7.61
CA ASP A 118 8.69 -2.51 -8.85
C ASP A 118 8.93 -3.51 -9.99
N GLU A 119 8.54 -3.10 -11.19
CA GLU A 119 8.68 -3.86 -12.44
C GLU A 119 10.11 -4.38 -12.66
N SER A 120 11.11 -3.52 -12.46
CA SER A 120 12.51 -3.83 -12.78
C SER A 120 13.08 -4.98 -11.97
N ARG A 121 12.72 -5.10 -10.68
CA ARG A 121 13.12 -6.23 -9.83
C ARG A 121 12.19 -7.42 -10.02
N ILE A 122 10.87 -7.23 -10.14
CA ILE A 122 9.90 -8.33 -10.30
C ILE A 122 10.15 -9.11 -11.60
N SER A 123 10.44 -8.41 -12.70
CA SER A 123 10.70 -9.01 -14.00
C SER A 123 11.88 -10.00 -13.99
N GLN A 124 12.80 -9.88 -13.03
CA GLN A 124 13.98 -10.74 -12.92
C GLN A 124 13.76 -11.98 -12.04
N LEU A 125 12.63 -12.07 -11.34
CA LEU A 125 12.34 -13.17 -10.42
C LEU A 125 11.98 -14.46 -11.17
N GLY A 126 12.35 -15.61 -10.59
CA GLY A 126 12.02 -16.92 -11.15
C GLY A 126 10.52 -17.13 -11.36
N VAL A 127 9.67 -16.67 -10.43
CA VAL A 127 8.20 -16.74 -10.56
C VAL A 127 7.70 -16.02 -11.81
N THR A 128 8.23 -14.84 -12.12
CA THR A 128 7.83 -14.07 -13.29
C THR A 128 8.22 -14.80 -14.57
N GLN A 129 9.45 -15.30 -14.63
CA GLN A 129 9.96 -16.02 -15.80
C GLN A 129 9.24 -17.34 -16.05
N HIS A 130 8.85 -18.02 -14.98
CA HIS A 130 8.04 -19.23 -15.07
C HIS A 130 6.58 -18.93 -15.45
N LEU A 131 5.98 -17.90 -14.86
CA LEU A 131 4.63 -17.46 -15.17
C LEU A 131 4.49 -17.06 -16.65
N LEU A 132 5.47 -16.33 -17.19
CA LEU A 132 5.50 -15.97 -18.60
C LEU A 132 5.52 -17.20 -19.51
N ARG A 133 6.25 -18.26 -19.14
CA ARG A 133 6.25 -19.53 -19.89
C ARG A 133 4.92 -20.27 -19.80
N LEU A 134 4.32 -20.29 -18.62
CA LEU A 134 2.99 -20.89 -18.41
C LEU A 134 1.94 -20.17 -19.27
N LEU A 135 1.94 -18.83 -19.25
CA LEU A 135 1.07 -18.00 -20.09
C LEU A 135 1.36 -18.20 -21.57
N GLN A 136 2.63 -18.27 -21.97
CA GLN A 136 3.06 -18.54 -23.34
C GLN A 136 2.51 -19.88 -23.85
N HIS A 137 2.66 -20.95 -23.05
CA HIS A 137 2.15 -22.27 -23.38
C HIS A 137 0.63 -22.26 -23.48
N TRP A 138 -0.06 -21.76 -22.44
CA TRP A 138 -1.52 -21.66 -22.43
C TRP A 138 -2.05 -20.86 -23.63
N THR A 139 -1.42 -19.74 -23.99
CA THR A 139 -1.85 -18.92 -25.13
C THR A 139 -1.70 -19.68 -26.45
N SER A 140 -0.68 -20.52 -26.59
CA SER A 140 -0.44 -21.33 -27.79
C SER A 140 -1.45 -22.47 -27.99
N THR A 141 -2.19 -22.85 -26.94
CA THR A 141 -3.25 -23.86 -27.04
C THR A 141 -4.61 -23.27 -27.41
N LEU A 142 -4.74 -21.94 -27.46
CA LEU A 142 -5.97 -21.26 -27.85
C LEU A 142 -6.03 -21.07 -29.37
N GLU A 143 -7.20 -21.32 -29.98
CA GLU A 143 -7.42 -21.07 -31.41
C GLU A 143 -7.30 -19.58 -31.77
N ASP A 144 -7.90 -18.71 -30.95
CA ASP A 144 -7.78 -17.25 -31.06
C ASP A 144 -7.70 -16.62 -29.66
N PRO A 145 -6.49 -16.29 -29.18
CA PRO A 145 -6.32 -15.72 -27.84
C PRO A 145 -6.95 -14.32 -27.68
N ARG A 146 -7.28 -13.63 -28.79
CA ARG A 146 -7.93 -12.31 -28.75
C ARG A 146 -9.37 -12.39 -28.25
N GLN A 147 -10.00 -13.56 -28.34
CA GLN A 147 -11.37 -13.76 -27.86
C GLN A 147 -11.50 -13.58 -26.35
N ILE A 148 -10.42 -13.76 -25.58
CA ILE A 148 -10.40 -13.52 -24.13
C ILE A 148 -10.89 -12.11 -23.80
N TYR A 149 -10.52 -11.13 -24.62
CA TYR A 149 -10.81 -9.72 -24.38
C TYR A 149 -12.12 -9.24 -25.01
N GLN A 150 -12.85 -10.12 -25.70
CA GLN A 150 -14.13 -9.78 -26.30
C GLN A 150 -15.24 -9.79 -25.24
N LYS A 151 -15.83 -8.62 -24.97
CA LYS A 151 -16.97 -8.43 -24.04
C LYS A 151 -16.68 -8.82 -22.58
N ILE A 152 -15.42 -8.94 -22.20
CA ILE A 152 -15.02 -9.27 -20.84
C ILE A 152 -15.38 -8.13 -19.86
N PRO A 153 -15.84 -8.42 -18.63
CA PRO A 153 -16.01 -7.41 -17.60
C PRO A 153 -14.68 -6.77 -17.21
N PHE A 154 -14.71 -5.48 -16.87
CA PHE A 154 -13.56 -4.82 -16.26
C PHE A 154 -13.12 -5.55 -14.98
N GLY A 155 -11.81 -5.68 -14.75
CA GLY A 155 -11.24 -6.33 -13.56
C GLY A 155 -11.37 -7.86 -13.54
N SER A 156 -11.60 -8.49 -14.71
CA SER A 156 -11.63 -9.96 -14.83
C SER A 156 -10.27 -10.59 -14.58
N ARG A 157 -10.25 -11.90 -14.31
CA ARG A 157 -9.03 -12.58 -13.81
C ARG A 157 -8.65 -13.76 -14.67
N ILE A 158 -7.36 -13.94 -14.91
CA ILE A 158 -6.77 -15.20 -15.37
C ILE A 158 -6.28 -15.94 -14.13
N VAL A 159 -6.83 -17.11 -13.84
CA VAL A 159 -6.57 -17.86 -12.62
C VAL A 159 -5.85 -19.16 -12.93
N PHE A 160 -4.65 -19.30 -12.39
CA PHE A 160 -3.91 -20.56 -12.35
C PHE A 160 -4.40 -21.38 -11.17
N ASN A 161 -5.09 -22.49 -11.44
CA ASN A 161 -5.60 -23.40 -10.41
C ASN A 161 -4.49 -24.26 -9.80
N ASN A 162 -3.35 -24.38 -10.50
CA ASN A 162 -2.12 -25.00 -10.04
C ASN A 162 -0.91 -24.22 -10.57
N PHE A 163 0.27 -24.47 -9.99
CA PHE A 163 1.53 -23.85 -10.44
C PHE A 163 2.59 -24.93 -10.72
N PRO A 164 2.45 -25.69 -11.83
CA PRO A 164 3.27 -26.87 -12.09
C PRO A 164 4.67 -26.50 -12.60
N LYS A 165 5.65 -27.39 -12.42
CA LYS A 165 6.99 -27.26 -13.00
C LYS A 165 6.99 -27.47 -14.51
N ASP A 166 6.25 -28.47 -14.98
CA ASP A 166 5.97 -28.72 -16.39
C ASP A 166 4.82 -27.80 -16.85
N VAL A 167 5.12 -26.93 -17.82
CA VAL A 167 4.17 -25.94 -18.33
C VAL A 167 2.95 -26.55 -19.00
N SER A 168 3.07 -27.79 -19.51
CA SER A 168 1.96 -28.51 -20.16
C SER A 168 0.86 -28.95 -19.18
N GLN A 169 1.17 -28.98 -17.89
CA GLN A 169 0.25 -29.40 -16.83
C GLN A 169 -0.53 -28.21 -16.23
N ALA A 170 -0.37 -27.01 -16.78
CA ALA A 170 -0.99 -25.79 -16.27
C ALA A 170 -2.51 -25.83 -16.46
N GLN A 171 -3.24 -25.59 -15.37
CA GLN A 171 -4.69 -25.50 -15.37
C GLN A 171 -5.08 -24.04 -15.22
N VAL A 172 -5.52 -23.44 -16.32
CA VAL A 172 -5.86 -22.01 -16.40
C VAL A 172 -7.36 -21.85 -16.61
N SER A 173 -7.97 -20.93 -15.88
CA SER A 173 -9.36 -20.54 -16.05
C SER A 173 -9.49 -19.01 -16.13
N ILE A 174 -10.53 -18.53 -16.79
CA ILE A 174 -10.88 -17.10 -16.83
C ILE A 174 -12.07 -16.91 -15.92
N ALA A 175 -11.94 -16.01 -14.94
CA ALA A 175 -13.01 -15.66 -14.01
C ALA A 175 -13.52 -14.24 -14.32
N PRO A 176 -14.71 -14.11 -14.95
CA PRO A 176 -15.31 -12.81 -15.23
C PRO A 176 -15.80 -12.10 -13.96
N THR A 177 -15.46 -10.82 -13.81
CA THR A 177 -15.78 -10.04 -12.60
C THR A 177 -17.06 -9.20 -12.78
N TYR A 178 -18.18 -9.85 -13.15
CA TYR A 178 -19.47 -9.15 -13.35
C TYR A 178 -19.98 -8.43 -12.09
N TYR A 179 -19.63 -8.93 -10.90
CA TYR A 179 -20.04 -8.32 -9.64
C TYR A 179 -19.44 -6.91 -9.45
N LEU A 180 -18.22 -6.68 -9.94
CA LEU A 180 -17.53 -5.38 -9.85
C LEU A 180 -18.24 -4.35 -10.71
N GLU A 181 -18.52 -4.68 -11.98
CA GLU A 181 -19.30 -3.80 -12.86
C GLU A 181 -20.69 -3.50 -12.29
N ARG A 182 -21.29 -4.43 -11.54
CA ARG A 182 -22.57 -4.21 -10.85
C ARG A 182 -22.46 -3.18 -9.73
N GLN A 183 -21.37 -3.19 -8.96
CA GLN A 183 -21.11 -2.28 -7.84
C GLN A 183 -20.75 -0.86 -8.31
N MET A 184 -20.09 -0.74 -9.46
CA MET A 184 -19.66 0.57 -9.98
C MET A 184 -20.83 1.51 -10.27
N LEU A 185 -20.63 2.79 -9.99
CA LEU A 185 -21.64 3.83 -10.13
C LEU A 185 -21.66 4.43 -11.53
N SER A 186 -22.81 4.98 -11.93
CA SER A 186 -22.96 5.76 -13.16
C SER A 186 -22.77 7.26 -12.87
N VAL A 187 -22.54 8.06 -13.92
CA VAL A 187 -22.50 9.53 -13.81
C VAL A 187 -23.78 10.08 -13.17
N ALA A 188 -24.95 9.57 -13.58
CA ALA A 188 -26.23 9.96 -13.01
C ALA A 188 -26.34 9.61 -11.52
N SER A 189 -25.74 8.48 -11.09
CA SER A 189 -25.66 8.10 -9.68
C SER A 189 -24.82 9.12 -8.89
N PHE A 190 -23.67 9.54 -9.42
CA PHE A 190 -22.84 10.56 -8.76
C PHE A 190 -23.57 11.90 -8.64
N GLN A 191 -24.20 12.38 -9.71
CA GLN A 191 -24.97 13.62 -9.69
C GLN A 191 -26.09 13.59 -8.63
N LYS A 192 -26.73 12.42 -8.46
CA LYS A 192 -27.75 12.22 -7.42
C LYS A 192 -27.15 12.21 -6.00
N ILE A 193 -26.02 11.56 -5.79
CA ILE A 193 -25.41 11.38 -4.46
C ILE A 193 -24.68 12.66 -4.01
N TRP A 194 -23.94 13.31 -4.90
CA TRP A 194 -23.09 14.45 -4.58
C TRP A 194 -23.78 15.80 -4.76
N GLY A 195 -24.90 15.84 -5.47
CA GLY A 195 -25.64 17.06 -5.75
C GLY A 195 -25.04 17.90 -6.88
N PRO A 196 -25.71 19.01 -7.25
CA PRO A 196 -25.34 19.82 -8.41
C PRO A 196 -24.09 20.68 -8.21
N GLU A 197 -23.58 20.80 -6.97
CA GLU A 197 -22.40 21.62 -6.64
C GLU A 197 -21.09 20.96 -7.06
N VAL A 198 -21.08 19.64 -7.25
CA VAL A 198 -19.90 18.89 -7.67
C VAL A 198 -19.87 18.77 -9.20
N ASP A 199 -19.03 19.59 -9.82
CA ASP A 199 -18.83 19.56 -11.27
C ASP A 199 -18.01 18.33 -11.70
N LEU A 200 -18.63 17.47 -12.51
CA LEU A 200 -18.03 16.21 -12.99
C LEU A 200 -17.30 16.45 -14.32
N PRO A 201 -16.09 15.88 -14.51
CA PRO A 201 -15.38 16.02 -15.75
C PRO A 201 -16.05 15.22 -16.87
N GLN A 202 -15.66 15.51 -18.11
CA GLN A 202 -16.17 14.81 -19.29
C GLN A 202 -15.89 13.30 -19.23
N THR A 203 -16.78 12.50 -19.84
CA THR A 203 -16.65 11.04 -19.90
C THR A 203 -15.92 10.61 -21.16
N VAL A 204 -15.06 9.60 -21.04
CA VAL A 204 -14.38 8.92 -22.15
C VAL A 204 -14.71 7.43 -22.07
N ASP A 205 -15.00 6.79 -23.20
CA ASP A 205 -15.21 5.34 -23.22
C ASP A 205 -13.86 4.63 -23.06
N ILE A 206 -13.82 3.54 -22.28
CA ILE A 206 -12.60 2.75 -22.06
C ILE A 206 -11.99 2.25 -23.37
N HIS A 207 -12.78 2.04 -24.43
CA HIS A 207 -12.27 1.59 -25.72
C HIS A 207 -11.57 2.70 -26.51
N ASP A 208 -11.75 3.98 -26.13
CA ASP A 208 -11.08 5.13 -26.74
C ASP A 208 -9.71 5.43 -26.12
N VAL A 209 -9.31 4.68 -25.09
CA VAL A 209 -8.02 4.84 -24.40
C VAL A 209 -7.14 3.61 -24.59
N VAL A 210 -5.84 3.83 -24.69
CA VAL A 210 -4.85 2.76 -24.92
C VAL A 210 -4.03 2.56 -23.66
N TYR A 211 -3.94 1.32 -23.17
CA TYR A 211 -3.07 0.97 -22.05
C TYR A 211 -1.58 1.05 -22.44
N LEU A 212 -0.75 1.58 -21.55
CA LEU A 212 0.71 1.65 -21.74
C LEU A 212 1.47 0.77 -20.74
N SER A 213 1.23 0.96 -19.43
CA SER A 213 1.86 0.17 -18.37
C SER A 213 1.11 0.27 -17.02
N GLN A 214 1.32 -0.67 -16.11
CA GLN A 214 0.80 -0.62 -14.74
C GLN A 214 1.90 -0.12 -13.80
N LEU A 215 1.63 0.92 -13.01
CA LEU A 215 2.60 1.46 -12.05
C LEU A 215 2.36 0.96 -10.63
N HIS A 216 1.09 0.77 -10.25
CA HIS A 216 0.67 0.35 -8.91
C HIS A 216 -0.65 -0.42 -8.98
N ASP A 217 -1.17 -0.96 -7.88
CA ASP A 217 -2.44 -1.72 -7.86
C ASP A 217 -3.65 -0.91 -8.37
N SER A 218 -3.64 0.41 -8.18
CA SER A 218 -4.72 1.31 -8.55
C SER A 218 -4.36 2.24 -9.72
N VAL A 219 -3.10 2.24 -10.18
CA VAL A 219 -2.58 3.26 -11.11
C VAL A 219 -1.94 2.62 -12.34
N CYS A 220 -2.44 2.97 -13.52
CA CYS A 220 -1.82 2.64 -14.80
C CYS A 220 -1.61 3.88 -15.68
N LEU A 221 -0.67 3.78 -16.62
CA LEU A 221 -0.46 4.75 -17.67
C LEU A 221 -1.34 4.39 -18.87
N ILE A 222 -2.00 5.41 -19.40
CA ILE A 222 -2.79 5.31 -20.63
C ILE A 222 -2.41 6.41 -21.61
N GLU A 223 -2.68 6.19 -22.89
CA GLU A 223 -2.67 7.21 -23.92
C GLU A 223 -4.12 7.59 -24.29
N TYR A 224 -4.38 8.89 -24.33
CA TYR A 224 -5.64 9.45 -24.81
C TYR A 224 -5.40 10.82 -25.42
N GLY A 225 -5.84 11.00 -26.67
CA GLY A 225 -5.69 12.25 -27.40
C GLY A 225 -4.22 12.64 -27.65
N GLY A 226 -3.32 11.68 -27.85
CA GLY A 226 -1.90 11.92 -28.07
C GLY A 226 -1.13 12.38 -26.82
N LYS A 227 -1.74 12.27 -25.63
CA LYS A 227 -1.12 12.59 -24.34
C LYS A 227 -1.16 11.37 -23.41
N THR A 228 -0.09 11.19 -22.64
CA THR A 228 -0.05 10.19 -21.57
C THR A 228 -0.74 10.72 -20.32
N TRP A 229 -1.61 9.90 -19.73
CA TRP A 229 -2.33 10.19 -18.51
C TRP A 229 -2.12 9.08 -17.48
N ILE A 230 -2.25 9.46 -16.20
CA ILE A 230 -2.49 8.50 -15.13
C ILE A 230 -3.96 8.11 -15.20
N PHE A 231 -4.27 6.82 -15.31
CA PHE A 231 -5.61 6.29 -15.11
C PHE A 231 -5.66 5.55 -13.77
N LYS A 232 -6.44 6.12 -12.82
CA LYS A 232 -6.66 5.52 -11.52
C LYS A 232 -7.95 4.71 -11.54
N ALA A 233 -7.85 3.42 -11.24
CA ALA A 233 -8.95 2.48 -11.21
C ALA A 233 -8.65 1.29 -10.28
N LEU A 234 -9.68 0.80 -9.60
CA LEU A 234 -9.58 -0.32 -8.64
C LEU A 234 -10.41 -1.52 -9.11
N THR A 235 -9.89 -2.72 -8.85
CA THR A 235 -10.58 -3.99 -9.10
C THR A 235 -11.25 -4.58 -7.84
N SER A 236 -11.11 -3.89 -6.71
CA SER A 236 -11.75 -4.15 -5.41
C SER A 236 -11.86 -2.86 -4.59
N TYR A 237 -12.79 -2.78 -3.64
CA TYR A 237 -13.00 -1.63 -2.77
C TYR A 237 -13.18 -0.30 -3.51
N THR A 238 -14.04 -0.29 -4.54
CA THR A 238 -14.28 0.89 -5.42
C THR A 238 -14.76 2.13 -4.66
N LYS A 239 -15.31 1.96 -3.44
CA LYS A 239 -15.72 3.06 -2.57
C LYS A 239 -14.60 4.06 -2.28
N TYR A 240 -13.35 3.61 -2.12
CA TYR A 240 -12.20 4.49 -1.85
C TYR A 240 -11.83 5.32 -3.08
N LEU A 241 -11.90 4.73 -4.28
CA LEU A 241 -11.68 5.44 -5.55
C LEU A 241 -12.71 6.57 -5.74
N TYR A 242 -13.98 6.31 -5.44
CA TYR A 242 -15.03 7.31 -5.54
C TYR A 242 -14.96 8.37 -4.45
N HIS A 243 -14.45 8.01 -3.27
CA HIS A 243 -14.13 8.99 -2.23
C HIS A 243 -13.07 9.97 -2.72
N GLU A 244 -11.93 9.47 -3.21
CA GLU A 244 -10.87 10.30 -3.76
C GLU A 244 -11.35 11.18 -4.91
N LEU A 245 -12.08 10.61 -5.87
CA LEU A 245 -12.65 11.35 -6.99
C LEU A 245 -13.42 12.56 -6.47
N ARG A 246 -14.32 12.37 -5.50
CA ARG A 246 -15.08 13.47 -4.93
C ARG A 246 -14.19 14.47 -4.20
N GLN A 247 -13.24 14.01 -3.39
CA GLN A 247 -12.31 14.89 -2.67
C GLN A 247 -11.55 15.80 -3.64
N LEU A 248 -10.97 15.26 -4.70
CA LEU A 248 -10.25 16.04 -5.71
C LEU A 248 -11.15 17.02 -6.46
N LEU A 249 -12.44 16.75 -6.62
CA LEU A 249 -13.38 17.67 -7.26
C LEU A 249 -13.81 18.83 -6.37
N ILE A 250 -13.78 18.67 -5.04
CA ILE A 250 -14.19 19.72 -4.09
C ILE A 250 -13.02 20.50 -3.49
N ILE A 251 -11.82 19.93 -3.47
CA ILE A 251 -10.62 20.61 -2.97
C ILE A 251 -10.34 21.83 -3.86
N GLN A 252 -10.19 22.99 -3.23
CA GLN A 252 -9.78 24.20 -3.94
C GLN A 252 -8.37 24.02 -4.48
N SER A 253 -8.12 24.55 -5.69
CA SER A 253 -6.83 24.37 -6.37
C SER A 253 -5.66 24.90 -5.54
N HIS A 254 -4.60 24.11 -5.44
CA HIS A 254 -3.32 24.48 -4.82
C HIS A 254 -2.18 23.86 -5.64
N PRO A 255 -1.07 24.57 -5.90
CA PRO A 255 0.01 24.09 -6.78
C PRO A 255 0.68 22.79 -6.33
N ASN A 256 0.62 22.49 -5.03
CA ASN A 256 1.22 21.29 -4.44
C ASN A 256 0.20 20.21 -4.05
N VAL A 257 -1.04 20.32 -4.53
CA VAL A 257 -2.08 19.30 -4.42
C VAL A 257 -2.47 18.84 -5.82
N MET A 258 -2.67 17.53 -6.00
CA MET A 258 -3.05 16.97 -7.30
C MET A 258 -4.25 17.73 -7.90
N ALA A 259 -4.12 18.07 -9.17
CA ALA A 259 -5.15 18.79 -9.91
C ALA A 259 -6.43 17.96 -10.02
N ARG A 260 -7.54 18.65 -10.32
CA ARG A 260 -8.84 18.01 -10.55
C ARG A 260 -8.74 16.97 -11.67
N PRO A 261 -9.46 15.84 -11.55
CA PRO A 261 -9.49 14.83 -12.59
C PRO A 261 -9.94 15.40 -13.94
N ALA A 262 -9.24 15.02 -15.01
CA ALA A 262 -9.49 15.55 -16.35
C ALA A 262 -10.65 14.84 -17.07
N HIS A 263 -10.83 13.54 -16.80
CA HIS A 263 -11.82 12.69 -17.45
C HIS A 263 -12.34 11.62 -16.50
N LEU A 264 -13.60 11.22 -16.65
CA LEU A 264 -14.13 9.97 -16.12
C LEU A 264 -14.01 8.89 -17.19
N ILE A 265 -13.37 7.76 -16.88
CA ILE A 265 -13.33 6.61 -17.79
C ILE A 265 -14.55 5.74 -17.53
N THR A 266 -15.28 5.43 -18.60
CA THR A 266 -16.55 4.71 -18.52
C THR A 266 -16.56 3.47 -19.39
N LYS A 267 -17.39 2.50 -19.02
CA LYS A 267 -17.64 1.31 -19.83
C LYS A 267 -19.11 0.95 -19.79
N LYS A 268 -19.66 0.65 -20.95
CA LYS A 268 -20.98 0.00 -21.04
C LYS A 268 -20.86 -1.42 -20.49
N CYS A 269 -21.52 -1.68 -19.36
CA CYS A 269 -21.52 -2.97 -18.71
C CYS A 269 -22.10 -4.03 -19.64
N SER A 270 -21.56 -5.24 -19.57
CA SER A 270 -22.03 -6.35 -20.41
C SER A 270 -23.46 -6.79 -20.05
N PHE A 271 -23.94 -6.43 -18.84
CA PHE A 271 -25.28 -6.71 -18.35
C PHE A 271 -26.00 -5.43 -17.89
N GLY A 272 -27.30 -5.31 -18.17
CA GLY A 272 -28.17 -4.26 -17.61
C GLY A 272 -28.07 -2.86 -18.26
N SER A 273 -27.38 -2.72 -19.40
CA SER A 273 -27.24 -1.45 -20.16
C SER A 273 -26.64 -0.25 -19.40
N LYS A 274 -26.17 -0.44 -18.16
CA LYS A 274 -25.52 0.59 -17.36
C LYS A 274 -24.19 1.01 -17.99
N THR A 275 -23.93 2.30 -18.04
CA THR A 275 -22.57 2.82 -18.30
C THR A 275 -21.95 3.15 -16.95
N ALA A 276 -21.01 2.29 -16.52
CA ALA A 276 -20.33 2.41 -15.24
C ALA A 276 -19.09 3.32 -15.38
N VAL A 277 -18.82 4.10 -14.34
CA VAL A 277 -17.57 4.85 -14.18
C VAL A 277 -16.55 3.92 -13.53
N LEU A 278 -15.52 3.57 -14.30
CA LEU A 278 -14.47 2.65 -13.88
C LEU A 278 -13.40 3.35 -13.04
N GLY A 279 -13.19 4.65 -13.30
CA GLY A 279 -12.18 5.46 -12.66
C GLY A 279 -12.02 6.80 -13.36
N PHE A 280 -10.88 7.45 -13.16
CA PHE A 280 -10.65 8.80 -13.67
C PHE A 280 -9.19 9.04 -14.03
N THR A 281 -8.94 10.06 -14.84
CA THR A 281 -7.58 10.41 -15.30
C THR A 281 -6.99 11.59 -14.54
N LEU A 282 -5.71 11.48 -14.19
CA LEU A 282 -4.90 12.53 -13.58
C LEU A 282 -3.68 12.86 -14.45
N GLU A 283 -3.10 14.03 -14.22
CA GLU A 283 -1.86 14.43 -14.87
C GLU A 283 -0.70 13.50 -14.47
N LEU A 284 0.11 13.11 -15.47
CA LEU A 284 1.34 12.38 -15.22
C LEU A 284 2.47 13.34 -14.81
N HIS A 285 3.00 13.12 -13.62
CA HIS A 285 4.22 13.75 -13.14
C HIS A 285 5.43 12.85 -13.41
N VAL A 286 6.22 13.21 -14.42
CA VAL A 286 7.25 12.35 -15.06
C VAL A 286 8.38 11.88 -14.15
N HIS A 287 8.65 12.60 -13.06
CA HIS A 287 9.73 12.26 -12.14
C HIS A 287 9.32 11.19 -11.10
N GLY A 288 8.04 10.80 -11.07
CA GLY A 288 7.54 9.80 -10.14
C GLY A 288 7.58 10.26 -8.68
N SER A 289 7.58 9.29 -7.77
CA SER A 289 7.53 9.52 -6.32
C SER A 289 8.88 9.95 -5.74
N LEU A 290 8.82 10.85 -4.75
CA LEU A 290 9.98 11.30 -3.99
C LEU A 290 10.65 10.16 -3.21
N ARG A 291 9.91 9.09 -2.88
CA ARG A 291 10.41 7.87 -2.20
C ARG A 291 11.62 7.27 -2.92
N ASP A 292 11.51 7.10 -4.24
CA ASP A 292 12.54 6.47 -5.05
C ASP A 292 13.54 7.49 -5.59
N LEU A 293 13.08 8.74 -5.77
CA LEU A 293 13.86 9.82 -6.37
C LEU A 293 14.87 10.43 -5.39
N ILE A 294 14.48 10.73 -4.15
CA ILE A 294 15.38 11.44 -3.23
C ILE A 294 16.66 10.66 -2.89
N PRO A 295 16.61 9.33 -2.63
CA PRO A 295 17.82 8.57 -2.36
C PRO A 295 18.70 8.47 -3.62
N PHE A 296 18.08 8.33 -4.80
CA PHE A 296 18.79 8.31 -6.07
C PHE A 296 19.55 9.63 -6.31
N LEU A 297 18.86 10.77 -6.23
CA LEU A 297 19.50 12.09 -6.36
C LEU A 297 20.61 12.26 -5.33
N GLN A 298 20.41 11.77 -4.12
CA GLN A 298 21.40 11.86 -3.06
C GLN A 298 22.67 11.05 -3.34
N VAL A 299 22.55 9.82 -3.83
CA VAL A 299 23.70 8.99 -4.22
C VAL A 299 24.50 9.66 -5.34
N HIS A 300 23.83 10.42 -6.20
CA HIS A 300 24.45 11.18 -7.29
C HIS A 300 24.82 12.63 -6.95
N ASN A 301 24.66 13.06 -5.69
CA ASN A 301 24.88 14.45 -5.25
C ASN A 301 24.09 15.50 -6.05
N GLN A 302 22.86 15.17 -6.43
CA GLN A 302 21.93 15.98 -7.23
C GLN A 302 20.76 16.54 -6.41
N VAL A 303 20.85 16.53 -5.08
CA VAL A 303 19.84 17.16 -4.19
C VAL A 303 20.55 18.08 -3.21
N SER A 304 20.15 19.35 -3.21
CA SER A 304 20.71 20.37 -2.33
C SER A 304 19.87 20.54 -1.05
N LEU A 305 20.40 21.29 -0.09
CA LEU A 305 19.64 21.71 1.09
C LEU A 305 18.48 22.64 0.70
N ALA A 306 18.67 23.46 -0.34
CA ALA A 306 17.64 24.36 -0.84
C ALA A 306 16.44 23.59 -1.43
N ASP A 307 16.70 22.49 -2.16
CA ASP A 307 15.65 21.62 -2.69
C ASP A 307 14.83 20.98 -1.56
N LYS A 308 15.53 20.45 -0.55
CA LYS A 308 14.91 19.87 0.65
C LYS A 308 14.02 20.89 1.36
N ALA A 309 14.53 22.08 1.63
CA ALA A 309 13.77 23.16 2.26
C ALA A 309 12.57 23.60 1.41
N LYS A 310 12.74 23.70 0.08
CA LYS A 310 11.65 24.02 -0.87
C LYS A 310 10.53 22.99 -0.78
N TRP A 311 10.86 21.71 -0.88
CA TRP A 311 9.87 20.62 -0.82
C TRP A 311 9.15 20.58 0.52
N SER A 312 9.87 20.74 1.63
CA SER A 312 9.29 20.82 2.96
C SER A 312 8.27 21.95 3.10
N VAL A 313 8.61 23.15 2.64
CA VAL A 313 7.69 24.30 2.64
C VAL A 313 6.45 24.05 1.79
N GLN A 314 6.62 23.50 0.59
CA GLN A 314 5.52 23.20 -0.33
C GLN A 314 4.53 22.19 0.26
N LEU A 315 5.03 21.15 0.95
CA LEU A 315 4.19 20.16 1.64
C LEU A 315 3.43 20.78 2.82
N ALA A 316 4.12 21.55 3.67
CA ALA A 316 3.47 22.21 4.80
C ALA A 316 2.38 23.20 4.33
N SER A 317 2.66 23.96 3.25
CA SER A 317 1.68 24.85 2.61
C SER A 317 0.45 24.09 2.13
N ALA A 318 0.63 22.93 1.49
CA ALA A 318 -0.48 22.12 1.01
C ALA A 318 -1.36 21.58 2.15
N LEU A 319 -0.74 21.09 3.24
CA LEU A 319 -1.48 20.59 4.41
C LEU A 319 -2.30 21.70 5.09
N VAL A 320 -1.67 22.87 5.27
CA VAL A 320 -2.34 24.07 5.78
C VAL A 320 -3.53 24.45 4.89
N HIS A 321 -3.35 24.44 3.56
CA HIS A 321 -4.43 24.72 2.62
C HIS A 321 -5.61 23.74 2.75
N LEU A 322 -5.33 22.44 2.83
CA LEU A 322 -6.37 21.41 2.98
C LEU A 322 -7.20 21.63 4.25
N ARG A 323 -6.54 21.94 5.37
CA ARG A 323 -7.20 22.22 6.65
C ARG A 323 -8.00 23.51 6.64
N GLU A 324 -7.32 24.63 6.41
CA GLU A 324 -7.90 25.95 6.63
C GLU A 324 -8.86 26.37 5.53
N THR A 325 -8.66 25.89 4.30
CA THR A 325 -9.47 26.30 3.14
C THR A 325 -10.51 25.27 2.76
N CYS A 326 -10.21 23.97 2.89
CA CYS A 326 -11.09 22.90 2.43
C CYS A 326 -11.78 22.14 3.58
N GLY A 327 -11.32 22.27 4.83
CA GLY A 327 -11.82 21.47 5.95
C GLY A 327 -11.56 19.98 5.79
N VAL A 328 -10.49 19.61 5.07
CA VAL A 328 -10.11 18.23 4.77
C VAL A 328 -8.78 17.91 5.46
N PHE A 329 -8.65 16.67 5.95
CA PHE A 329 -7.39 16.12 6.45
C PHE A 329 -6.81 15.12 5.45
N TYR A 330 -5.50 14.90 5.54
CA TYR A 330 -4.73 14.02 4.67
C TYR A 330 -4.09 12.87 5.49
N PRO A 331 -4.74 11.70 5.57
CA PRO A 331 -4.39 10.66 6.54
C PRO A 331 -3.21 9.75 6.16
N ASP A 332 -2.67 9.88 4.94
CA ASP A 332 -1.65 8.97 4.39
C ASP A 332 -0.44 9.75 3.86
N LEU A 333 0.15 10.58 4.73
CA LEU A 333 1.32 11.39 4.40
C LEU A 333 2.61 10.58 4.45
N ARG A 334 3.07 10.17 3.27
CA ARG A 334 4.31 9.43 3.03
C ARG A 334 4.94 9.82 1.70
N LEU A 335 6.23 9.50 1.52
CA LEU A 335 6.96 9.86 0.29
C LEU A 335 6.40 9.19 -0.97
N ASP A 336 5.77 8.02 -0.85
CA ASP A 336 5.08 7.32 -1.94
C ASP A 336 4.00 8.20 -2.59
N ASN A 337 3.31 8.99 -1.76
CA ASN A 337 2.18 9.83 -2.17
C ASN A 337 2.60 11.27 -2.47
N ILE A 338 3.90 11.51 -2.68
CA ILE A 338 4.48 12.80 -3.06
C ILE A 338 5.25 12.59 -4.36
N VAL A 339 4.84 13.28 -5.42
CA VAL A 339 5.49 13.21 -6.74
C VAL A 339 6.09 14.55 -7.13
N LEU A 340 7.03 14.56 -8.09
CA LEU A 340 7.62 15.80 -8.60
C LEU A 340 7.10 16.18 -9.99
N THR A 341 6.69 17.43 -10.14
CA THR A 341 6.39 18.04 -11.44
C THR A 341 7.63 18.10 -12.33
N GLY A 342 7.44 18.45 -13.62
CA GLY A 342 8.56 18.73 -14.53
C GLY A 342 9.46 19.88 -14.07
N SER A 343 8.95 20.81 -13.26
CA SER A 343 9.70 21.92 -12.65
C SER A 343 10.36 21.59 -11.31
N GLY A 344 10.23 20.33 -10.83
CA GLY A 344 10.79 19.90 -9.55
C GLY A 344 10.05 20.46 -8.33
N ASP A 345 8.74 20.69 -8.45
CA ASP A 345 7.85 21.03 -7.34
C ASP A 345 7.14 19.77 -6.84
N VAL A 346 6.90 19.66 -5.54
CA VAL A 346 6.16 18.53 -4.97
C VAL A 346 4.66 18.66 -5.21
N VAL A 347 4.00 17.54 -5.46
CA VAL A 347 2.54 17.44 -5.56
C VAL A 347 2.10 16.25 -4.72
N MET A 348 1.17 16.49 -3.79
CA MET A 348 0.51 15.45 -3.01
C MET A 348 -0.54 14.75 -3.86
N VAL A 349 -0.54 13.41 -3.85
CA VAL A 349 -1.46 12.55 -4.60
C VAL A 349 -2.18 11.58 -3.66
N ASP A 350 -3.07 10.72 -4.18
CA ASP A 350 -3.66 9.62 -3.41
C ASP A 350 -4.53 10.04 -2.20
N PHE A 351 -5.74 10.53 -2.48
CA PHE A 351 -6.69 11.02 -1.46
C PHE A 351 -7.77 9.97 -1.10
N GLU A 352 -7.50 8.68 -1.26
CA GLU A 352 -8.49 7.59 -1.14
C GLU A 352 -8.83 7.18 0.30
N GLN A 353 -7.97 7.53 1.27
CA GLN A 353 -8.13 7.27 2.72
C GLN A 353 -8.28 5.77 3.10
N ARG A 354 -7.69 4.85 2.32
CA ARG A 354 -7.88 3.39 2.45
C ARG A 354 -7.23 2.73 3.68
N GLY A 355 -6.31 3.39 4.37
CA GLY A 355 -5.66 2.82 5.55
C GLY A 355 -4.70 3.76 6.26
N VAL A 356 -4.01 3.20 7.25
CA VAL A 356 -2.99 3.89 8.06
C VAL A 356 -1.67 3.15 7.90
N TRP A 357 -0.62 3.86 7.49
CA TRP A 357 0.72 3.30 7.48
C TRP A 357 1.39 3.49 8.84
N CYS A 358 1.46 2.42 9.64
CA CYS A 358 1.90 2.49 11.04
C CYS A 358 3.28 3.10 11.24
N GLU A 359 4.19 2.95 10.25
CA GLU A 359 5.51 3.56 10.29
C GLU A 359 5.43 5.09 10.28
N PHE A 360 4.54 5.69 9.49
CA PHE A 360 4.40 7.16 9.41
C PHE A 360 3.41 7.71 10.42
N ALA A 361 2.39 6.93 10.77
CA ALA A 361 1.27 7.35 11.60
C ALA A 361 1.67 7.72 13.02
N ALA A 362 0.90 8.64 13.60
CA ALA A 362 1.02 9.06 14.98
C ALA A 362 0.60 7.94 15.94
N PRO A 363 1.18 7.85 17.15
CA PRO A 363 0.81 6.82 18.13
C PRO A 363 -0.69 6.83 18.46
N GLU A 364 -1.35 7.99 18.44
CA GLU A 364 -2.80 8.12 18.64
C GLU A 364 -3.62 7.39 17.56
N VAL A 365 -3.21 7.54 16.29
CA VAL A 365 -3.84 6.85 15.16
C VAL A 365 -3.56 5.35 15.22
N ASN A 366 -2.32 4.98 15.56
CA ASN A 366 -1.93 3.58 15.71
C ASN A 366 -2.72 2.88 16.82
N ALA A 367 -2.89 3.51 17.98
CA ALA A 367 -3.67 2.96 19.08
C ALA A 367 -5.11 2.59 18.64
N ILE A 368 -5.76 3.47 17.88
CA ILE A 368 -7.13 3.22 17.39
C ILE A 368 -7.11 2.17 16.26
N GLU A 369 -6.11 2.18 15.37
CA GLU A 369 -5.96 1.17 14.32
C GLU A 369 -5.72 -0.22 14.91
N TYR A 370 -4.98 -0.34 16.01
CA TYR A 370 -4.77 -1.63 16.67
C TYR A 370 -6.09 -2.19 17.21
N VAL A 371 -6.91 -1.36 17.87
CA VAL A 371 -8.25 -1.75 18.31
C VAL A 371 -9.10 -2.15 17.11
N ARG A 372 -9.02 -1.42 15.99
CA ARG A 372 -9.76 -1.75 14.75
C ARG A 372 -9.37 -3.10 14.19
N LEU A 373 -8.08 -3.38 14.08
CA LEU A 373 -7.58 -4.67 13.59
C LEU A 373 -8.09 -5.81 14.47
N LEU A 374 -8.05 -5.65 15.79
CA LEU A 374 -8.56 -6.66 16.73
C LEU A 374 -10.10 -6.81 16.69
N ALA A 375 -10.84 -5.74 16.38
CA ALA A 375 -12.29 -5.78 16.32
C ALA A 375 -12.86 -6.46 15.06
N ILE A 376 -12.07 -6.58 13.99
CA ILE A 376 -12.51 -7.17 12.72
C ILE A 376 -11.89 -8.53 12.43
N ASP A 377 -10.92 -8.96 13.23
CA ASP A 377 -10.20 -10.21 12.98
C ASP A 377 -11.02 -11.42 13.46
N ASP A 378 -11.26 -12.37 12.57
CA ASP A 378 -12.04 -13.57 12.83
C ASP A 378 -11.20 -14.76 13.33
N GLU A 379 -9.87 -14.63 13.37
CA GLU A 379 -8.94 -15.68 13.83
C GLU A 379 -8.66 -15.61 15.34
N ILE A 380 -8.93 -14.47 15.98
CA ILE A 380 -8.77 -14.31 17.45
C ILE A 380 -10.03 -14.74 18.23
N PRO A 381 -9.91 -15.03 19.55
CA PRO A 381 -11.06 -15.41 20.36
C PRO A 381 -12.19 -14.36 20.33
N SER A 382 -13.44 -14.80 20.16
CA SER A 382 -14.60 -13.90 19.99
C SER A 382 -14.78 -12.93 21.16
N GLU A 383 -14.48 -13.34 22.39
CA GLU A 383 -14.56 -12.47 23.58
C GLU A 383 -13.60 -11.26 23.47
N ILE A 384 -12.43 -11.48 22.87
CA ILE A 384 -11.43 -10.43 22.64
C ILE A 384 -11.90 -9.50 21.52
N ARG A 385 -12.37 -10.07 20.41
CA ARG A 385 -12.95 -9.29 19.31
C ARG A 385 -14.10 -8.40 19.77
N ASP A 386 -15.05 -8.96 20.54
CA ASP A 386 -16.22 -8.25 21.04
C ASP A 386 -15.84 -7.13 22.03
N LYS A 387 -14.80 -7.34 22.84
CA LYS A 387 -14.21 -6.28 23.70
C LYS A 387 -13.77 -5.08 22.87
N TYR A 388 -12.95 -5.29 21.84
CA TYR A 388 -12.42 -4.19 21.02
C TYR A 388 -13.47 -3.56 20.11
N ALA A 389 -14.42 -4.36 19.61
CA ALA A 389 -15.59 -3.84 18.90
C ALA A 389 -16.41 -2.89 19.79
N THR A 390 -16.58 -3.22 21.07
CA THR A 390 -17.26 -2.35 22.04
C THR A 390 -16.52 -1.02 22.24
N ILE A 391 -15.19 -1.06 22.37
CA ILE A 391 -14.36 0.16 22.49
C ILE A 391 -14.55 1.06 21.26
N LEU A 392 -14.51 0.49 20.04
CA LEU A 392 -14.73 1.26 18.82
C LEU A 392 -16.14 1.81 18.70
N THR A 393 -17.16 1.02 19.02
CA THR A 393 -18.55 1.46 18.97
C THR A 393 -18.81 2.63 19.92
N ASN A 394 -18.13 2.67 21.07
CA ASN A 394 -18.20 3.82 21.98
C ASN A 394 -17.56 5.08 21.40
N MET A 395 -16.47 4.95 20.62
CA MET A 395 -15.80 6.09 19.98
C MET A 395 -16.47 6.56 18.69
N LEU A 396 -16.93 5.62 17.86
CA LEU A 396 -17.49 5.84 16.55
C LEU A 396 -18.62 4.83 16.27
N PRO A 397 -19.85 5.12 16.70
CA PRO A 397 -21.00 4.27 16.40
C PRO A 397 -21.19 4.09 14.88
N GLY A 398 -21.38 2.84 14.43
CA GLY A 398 -21.56 2.50 13.01
C GLY A 398 -20.25 2.45 12.19
N TRP A 399 -19.10 2.34 12.86
CA TRP A 399 -17.79 2.18 12.20
C TRP A 399 -17.74 0.96 11.26
N GLU A 400 -18.56 -0.06 11.52
CA GLU A 400 -18.67 -1.27 10.72
C GLU A 400 -19.12 -0.95 9.29
N GLU A 401 -20.04 0.00 9.11
CA GLU A 401 -20.54 0.42 7.79
C GLU A 401 -19.46 1.15 6.96
N MET A 402 -18.48 1.75 7.63
CA MET A 402 -17.35 2.42 6.98
C MET A 402 -16.33 1.40 6.48
N GLY A 403 -16.03 0.39 7.30
CA GLY A 403 -15.04 -0.64 7.01
C GLY A 403 -15.56 -1.77 6.11
N GLN A 404 -16.70 -2.34 6.45
CA GLN A 404 -17.28 -3.51 5.78
C GLN A 404 -18.04 -3.12 4.51
N GLY A 405 -18.09 -4.05 3.55
CA GLY A 405 -18.82 -3.88 2.30
C GLY A 405 -18.08 -3.09 1.21
N GLU A 406 -18.56 -3.30 -0.01
CA GLU A 406 -18.03 -2.73 -1.26
C GLU A 406 -18.86 -1.52 -1.76
N ASP A 407 -20.06 -1.34 -1.21
CA ASP A 407 -20.99 -0.33 -1.66
C ASP A 407 -20.53 1.08 -1.26
N TYR A 408 -20.65 2.01 -2.20
CA TYR A 408 -20.30 3.40 -1.94
C TYR A 408 -21.47 4.13 -1.26
N ILE A 409 -21.24 4.52 0.00
CA ILE A 409 -22.09 5.43 0.76
C ILE A 409 -21.26 6.65 1.11
N TRP A 410 -21.68 7.85 0.71
CA TRP A 410 -20.94 9.08 1.02
C TRP A 410 -20.80 9.25 2.54
N PRO A 411 -19.59 9.09 3.13
CA PRO A 411 -19.49 8.95 4.58
C PRO A 411 -19.48 10.28 5.32
N CYS A 412 -19.62 11.42 4.62
CA CYS A 412 -19.50 12.82 5.08
C CYS A 412 -18.23 13.21 5.88
N LYS A 413 -17.55 12.27 6.55
CA LYS A 413 -16.36 12.42 7.39
C LYS A 413 -15.15 11.60 6.91
N GLY A 414 -15.24 10.95 5.76
CA GLY A 414 -14.18 10.05 5.24
C GLY A 414 -14.41 8.59 5.60
N TYR A 415 -13.59 7.68 5.07
CA TYR A 415 -13.67 6.22 5.35
C TYR A 415 -12.64 5.72 6.36
N ASN A 416 -11.66 6.54 6.71
CA ASN A 416 -10.60 6.14 7.62
C ASN A 416 -11.09 6.18 9.08
N VAL A 417 -11.42 5.00 9.63
CA VAL A 417 -11.99 4.83 10.96
C VAL A 417 -11.12 5.45 12.07
N PRO A 418 -9.81 5.15 12.19
CA PRO A 418 -8.95 5.81 13.18
C PRO A 418 -9.04 7.33 13.15
N TRP A 419 -9.00 7.93 11.97
CA TRP A 419 -9.06 9.38 11.82
C TRP A 419 -10.45 9.96 12.11
N ALA A 420 -11.51 9.21 11.83
CA ALA A 420 -12.89 9.61 12.12
C ALA A 420 -13.21 9.59 13.64
N CYS A 421 -12.46 8.82 14.43
CA CYS A 421 -12.53 8.81 15.89
C CYS A 421 -11.87 10.04 16.55
N LEU A 422 -11.02 10.76 15.81
CA LEU A 422 -10.25 11.90 16.31
C LEU A 422 -11.01 13.22 16.17
N THR A 423 -10.80 14.15 17.10
CA THR A 423 -11.27 15.52 16.96
C THR A 423 -10.44 16.29 15.92
N PRO A 424 -10.92 17.43 15.37
CA PRO A 424 -10.16 18.21 14.40
C PRO A 424 -8.75 18.61 14.89
N LYS A 425 -8.58 18.90 16.19
CA LYS A 425 -7.27 19.23 16.76
C LYS A 425 -6.36 18.01 16.91
N GLU A 426 -6.89 16.87 17.32
CA GLU A 426 -6.14 15.61 17.37
C GLU A 426 -5.69 15.21 15.96
N GLN A 427 -6.56 15.36 14.95
CA GLN A 427 -6.20 15.09 13.56
C GLN A 427 -5.06 15.99 13.09
N GLU A 428 -5.07 17.29 13.41
CA GLU A 428 -3.97 18.20 13.05
C GLU A 428 -2.67 17.78 13.74
N ALA A 429 -2.71 17.47 15.04
CA ALA A 429 -1.54 16.99 15.77
C ALA A 429 -0.97 15.69 15.18
N CYS A 430 -1.83 14.81 14.64
CA CYS A 430 -1.43 13.60 13.94
C CYS A 430 -0.82 13.87 12.56
N GLU A 431 -1.35 14.84 11.80
CA GLU A 431 -0.74 15.28 10.54
C GLU A 431 0.62 15.91 10.75
N VAL A 432 0.79 16.70 11.81
CA VAL A 432 2.08 17.29 12.19
C VAL A 432 3.09 16.20 12.49
N TYR A 433 2.68 15.13 13.20
CA TYR A 433 3.54 13.99 13.44
C TYR A 433 3.99 13.33 12.12
N MET A 434 3.05 13.02 11.21
CA MET A 434 3.40 12.44 9.91
C MET A 434 4.29 13.37 9.09
N LEU A 435 4.02 14.68 9.11
CA LEU A 435 4.83 15.69 8.45
C LEU A 435 6.26 15.66 9.01
N GLY A 436 6.43 15.61 10.33
CA GLY A 436 7.74 15.45 10.96
C GLY A 436 8.51 14.23 10.44
N ARG A 437 7.82 13.08 10.26
CA ARG A 437 8.43 11.87 9.70
C ARG A 437 8.81 12.03 8.22
N VAL A 438 7.99 12.70 7.42
CA VAL A 438 8.30 13.03 6.02
C VAL A 438 9.46 14.02 5.93
N LEU A 439 9.48 15.05 6.78
CA LEU A 439 10.58 16.01 6.86
C LEU A 439 11.91 15.29 7.16
N TRP A 440 11.90 14.37 8.12
CA TRP A 440 13.08 13.52 8.39
C TRP A 440 13.53 12.77 7.13
N CYS A 441 12.60 12.15 6.40
CA CYS A 441 12.94 11.43 5.17
C CYS A 441 13.55 12.35 4.11
N ILE A 442 13.00 13.56 3.96
CA ILE A 442 13.51 14.58 3.03
C ILE A 442 14.94 14.99 3.43
N PHE A 443 15.18 15.31 4.71
CA PHE A 443 16.47 15.82 5.14
C PHE A 443 17.57 14.75 5.22
N GLU A 444 17.23 13.51 5.58
CA GLU A 444 18.16 12.37 5.53
C GLU A 444 18.30 11.77 4.12
N SER A 445 17.44 12.16 3.16
CA SER A 445 17.33 11.57 1.83
C SER A 445 17.02 10.07 1.85
N SER A 446 16.11 9.67 2.73
CA SER A 446 15.69 8.29 2.94
C SER A 446 14.35 8.02 2.27
N SER A 447 14.12 6.79 1.78
CA SER A 447 12.85 6.40 1.18
C SER A 447 11.70 6.32 2.20
N ALA A 448 12.03 5.96 3.44
CA ALA A 448 11.10 5.83 4.55
C ALA A 448 11.81 5.97 5.90
N PRO A 449 11.06 6.20 7.00
CA PRO A 449 11.61 6.32 8.35
C PRO A 449 12.28 5.06 8.90
N GLN A 450 11.81 3.87 8.52
CA GLN A 450 12.36 2.58 8.93
C GLN A 450 12.82 1.79 7.71
N ARG A 451 13.75 0.85 7.90
CA ARG A 451 14.02 -0.16 6.89
C ARG A 451 12.75 -0.93 6.63
N ALA A 452 12.49 -1.17 5.34
CA ALA A 452 11.18 -1.49 4.81
C ALA A 452 10.36 -2.47 5.68
N ALA A 453 9.09 -2.11 5.89
CA ALA A 453 8.07 -2.95 6.50
C ALA A 453 8.14 -4.39 5.97
N VAL A 454 7.73 -5.34 6.79
CA VAL A 454 7.86 -6.77 6.50
C VAL A 454 7.25 -7.20 5.15
N TRP A 455 6.26 -6.46 4.66
CA TRP A 455 5.53 -6.71 3.40
C TRP A 455 5.96 -5.81 2.22
N LEU A 456 7.01 -4.99 2.38
CA LEU A 456 7.52 -4.11 1.34
C LEU A 456 9.05 -4.11 1.30
N SER A 457 9.64 -3.81 0.15
CA SER A 457 11.05 -3.45 0.04
C SER A 457 11.20 -2.23 -0.83
N TYR A 458 11.95 -1.26 -0.33
CA TYR A 458 12.33 -0.09 -1.09
C TYR A 458 13.51 -0.43 -2.01
N ARG A 459 13.59 0.24 -3.16
CA ARG A 459 14.76 0.14 -4.04
C ARG A 459 16.04 0.60 -3.33
N TRP A 460 15.89 1.59 -2.47
CA TRP A 460 16.95 2.18 -1.66
C TRP A 460 16.55 2.09 -0.19
N GLU A 461 16.93 1.00 0.48
CA GLU A 461 16.64 0.87 1.92
C GLU A 461 17.45 1.89 2.74
N PRO A 462 16.84 2.52 3.76
CA PRO A 462 17.50 3.53 4.57
C PRO A 462 18.68 2.93 5.36
N LEU A 463 19.82 3.60 5.31
CA LEU A 463 21.01 3.24 6.08
C LEU A 463 20.92 3.67 7.55
N VAL A 464 20.13 4.71 7.79
CA VAL A 464 19.86 5.30 9.10
C VAL A 464 18.36 5.27 9.26
N GLU A 465 17.87 4.80 10.40
CA GLU A 465 16.44 4.78 10.71
C GLU A 465 16.10 5.92 11.66
N PHE A 466 14.88 6.45 11.54
CA PHE A 466 14.33 7.42 12.47
C PHE A 466 14.29 6.83 13.90
N PRO A 467 14.69 7.59 14.95
CA PRO A 467 14.98 9.02 14.97
C PRO A 467 16.48 9.39 14.81
N GLY A 468 17.30 8.51 14.25
CA GLY A 468 18.70 8.81 13.99
C GLY A 468 18.86 9.92 12.95
N TYR A 469 19.83 10.82 13.16
CA TYR A 469 20.17 11.88 12.21
C TYR A 469 21.63 11.79 11.79
N THR A 470 21.90 11.90 10.50
CA THR A 470 23.26 12.03 9.97
C THR A 470 23.49 13.33 9.22
N ARG A 471 22.46 13.86 8.56
CA ARG A 471 22.59 14.96 7.61
C ARG A 471 21.70 16.15 7.90
N THR A 472 20.62 15.93 8.64
CA THR A 472 19.64 16.96 8.96
C THR A 472 20.31 18.11 9.74
N PRO A 473 20.11 19.39 9.36
CA PRO A 473 20.63 20.54 10.11
C PRO A 473 20.01 20.66 11.50
N PRO A 474 20.72 21.22 12.50
CA PRO A 474 20.23 21.29 13.89
C PRO A 474 18.84 21.93 14.05
N ALA A 475 18.56 23.03 13.34
CA ALA A 475 17.25 23.67 13.37
C ALA A 475 16.11 22.76 12.88
N MET A 476 16.39 21.94 11.86
CA MET A 476 15.41 20.98 11.34
C MET A 476 15.29 19.75 12.24
N ARG A 477 16.35 19.33 12.93
CA ARG A 477 16.26 18.28 13.96
C ARG A 477 15.32 18.69 15.08
N ASP A 478 15.48 19.91 15.60
CA ASP A 478 14.61 20.45 16.65
C ASP A 478 13.13 20.47 16.22
N LEU A 479 12.85 21.00 15.02
CA LEU A 479 11.50 21.02 14.48
C LEU A 479 10.92 19.61 14.32
N ILE A 480 11.66 18.68 13.72
CA ILE A 480 11.23 17.28 13.54
C ILE A 480 10.98 16.62 14.90
N ASP A 481 11.85 16.83 15.89
CA ASP A 481 11.70 16.25 17.22
C ASP A 481 10.47 16.79 17.95
N ARG A 482 10.11 18.07 17.74
CA ARG A 482 8.87 18.68 18.25
C ARG A 482 7.63 18.17 17.53
N CYS A 483 7.66 18.07 16.21
CA CYS A 483 6.57 17.49 15.42
C CYS A 483 6.30 16.03 15.83
N THR A 484 7.35 15.28 16.17
CA THR A 484 7.27 13.85 16.49
C THR A 484 7.29 13.54 17.98
N ARG A 485 6.88 14.49 18.83
CA ARG A 485 6.66 14.23 20.27
C ARG A 485 5.62 13.12 20.45
N GLY A 486 5.88 12.25 21.42
CA GLY A 486 5.11 11.02 21.64
C GLY A 486 5.59 9.80 20.86
N ARG A 487 6.61 9.92 19.98
CA ARG A 487 7.16 8.77 19.25
C ARG A 487 7.54 7.62 20.17
N GLN A 488 7.18 6.40 19.77
CA GLN A 488 7.52 5.15 20.45
C GLN A 488 8.38 4.26 19.55
N ALA A 489 9.11 3.33 20.16
CA ALA A 489 9.92 2.37 19.41
C ALA A 489 9.04 1.23 18.90
N GLY A 490 8.84 1.17 17.58
CA GLY A 490 8.04 0.12 16.96
C GLY A 490 8.70 -1.27 16.99
N LEU A 491 7.91 -2.29 16.64
CA LEU A 491 8.33 -3.70 16.58
C LEU A 491 9.58 -3.93 15.72
N THR A 492 9.79 -3.11 14.69
CA THR A 492 10.94 -3.19 13.78
C THR A 492 12.29 -3.08 14.51
N ARG A 493 12.32 -2.49 15.71
CA ARG A 493 13.51 -2.44 16.57
C ARG A 493 13.91 -3.82 17.10
N LEU A 494 12.96 -4.75 17.20
CA LEU A 494 13.17 -6.09 17.76
C LEU A 494 13.18 -7.16 16.65
N ILE A 495 12.33 -7.01 15.64
CA ILE A 495 12.14 -7.99 14.58
C ILE A 495 12.36 -7.31 13.23
N VAL A 496 13.19 -7.92 12.39
CA VAL A 496 13.50 -7.40 11.07
C VAL A 496 13.33 -8.45 10.00
N ARG A 497 13.03 -7.99 8.78
CA ARG A 497 13.05 -8.82 7.58
C ARG A 497 14.49 -9.05 7.13
N ARG A 498 14.84 -10.33 6.89
CA ARG A 498 16.05 -10.75 6.19
C ARG A 498 15.65 -11.68 5.05
N ARG A 499 15.65 -11.15 3.83
CA ARG A 499 15.15 -11.84 2.62
C ARG A 499 13.74 -12.37 2.84
N ASP A 500 13.56 -13.68 2.79
CA ASP A 500 12.33 -14.47 2.91
C ASP A 500 11.97 -14.82 4.36
N LYS A 501 12.69 -14.28 5.35
CA LYS A 501 12.50 -14.61 6.77
C LYS A 501 12.38 -13.38 7.67
N LEU A 502 11.62 -13.54 8.75
CA LEU A 502 11.66 -12.69 9.94
C LEU A 502 12.66 -13.25 10.94
N VAL A 503 13.51 -12.36 11.46
CA VAL A 503 14.55 -12.67 12.43
C VAL A 503 14.59 -11.61 13.52
N LEU A 504 15.06 -12.00 14.71
CA LEU A 504 15.38 -11.04 15.76
C LEU A 504 16.55 -10.15 15.32
N ARG A 505 16.44 -8.85 15.57
CA ARG A 505 17.41 -7.85 15.11
C ARG A 505 18.82 -8.11 15.65
N GLU A 506 18.95 -8.56 16.89
CA GLU A 506 20.25 -8.90 17.49
C GLU A 506 20.95 -10.09 16.81
N PHE A 507 20.17 -10.98 16.19
CA PHE A 507 20.66 -12.19 15.50
C PHE A 507 20.61 -12.07 13.97
N GLU A 508 20.40 -10.87 13.44
CA GLU A 508 20.20 -10.65 12.00
C GLU A 508 21.32 -11.29 11.17
N ASN A 509 22.57 -11.24 11.66
CA ASN A 509 23.75 -11.76 10.97
C ASN A 509 24.28 -13.10 11.51
N THR A 510 23.70 -13.65 12.57
CA THR A 510 24.21 -14.88 13.21
C THR A 510 23.46 -16.14 12.75
N GLY A 511 22.20 -15.98 12.32
CA GLY A 511 21.36 -17.13 11.94
C GLY A 511 20.81 -17.91 13.14
N GLU A 512 21.00 -17.39 14.35
CA GLU A 512 20.58 -18.04 15.62
C GLU A 512 19.11 -17.76 15.97
N SER A 513 18.43 -16.88 15.22
CA SER A 513 17.02 -16.56 15.46
C SER A 513 16.10 -17.72 15.07
N THR A 514 15.35 -18.25 16.03
CA THR A 514 14.30 -19.24 15.76
C THR A 514 12.96 -18.58 15.50
N ALA A 515 12.05 -19.29 14.84
CA ALA A 515 10.66 -18.81 14.67
C ALA A 515 9.92 -18.64 16.01
N GLN A 516 10.18 -19.52 16.98
CA GLN A 516 9.59 -19.43 18.31
C GLN A 516 10.02 -18.13 19.02
N ASP A 517 11.31 -17.77 18.93
CA ASP A 517 11.81 -16.56 19.57
C ASP A 517 11.20 -15.30 18.95
N VAL A 518 11.09 -15.26 17.62
CA VAL A 518 10.44 -14.16 16.89
C VAL A 518 8.99 -13.99 17.34
N GLN A 519 8.24 -15.08 17.45
CA GLN A 519 6.84 -15.04 17.87
C GLN A 519 6.68 -14.62 19.33
N ASN A 520 7.50 -15.15 20.24
CA ASN A 520 7.45 -14.79 21.65
C ASN A 520 7.75 -13.30 21.85
N VAL A 521 8.78 -12.79 21.18
CA VAL A 521 9.13 -11.36 21.22
C VAL A 521 8.00 -10.50 20.65
N ALA A 522 7.37 -10.93 19.56
CA ALA A 522 6.22 -10.22 18.99
C ALA A 522 5.03 -10.19 19.93
N ARG A 523 4.66 -11.34 20.51
CA ARG A 523 3.56 -11.45 21.48
C ARG A 523 3.78 -10.55 22.68
N ASP A 524 4.97 -10.59 23.29
CA ASP A 524 5.31 -9.78 24.46
C ASP A 524 5.38 -8.28 24.16
N TRP A 525 5.75 -7.92 22.93
CA TRP A 525 5.72 -6.53 22.48
C TRP A 525 4.28 -6.07 22.25
N TRP A 526 3.48 -6.83 21.49
CA TRP A 526 2.09 -6.48 21.20
C TRP A 526 1.21 -6.46 22.44
N ALA A 527 1.39 -7.38 23.37
CA ALA A 527 0.64 -7.38 24.63
C ALA A 527 0.85 -6.08 25.43
N ARG A 528 2.08 -5.54 25.42
CA ARG A 528 2.39 -4.25 26.05
C ARG A 528 1.84 -3.08 25.25
N GLU A 529 2.06 -3.07 23.94
CA GLU A 529 1.60 -2.00 23.05
C GLU A 529 0.06 -1.84 23.08
N ILE A 530 -0.66 -2.95 23.12
CA ILE A 530 -2.12 -2.98 23.24
C ILE A 530 -2.55 -2.48 24.62
N ALA A 531 -1.89 -2.91 25.70
CA ALA A 531 -2.21 -2.43 27.04
C ALA A 531 -1.98 -0.92 27.18
N ASP A 532 -0.89 -0.39 26.61
CA ASP A 532 -0.60 1.05 26.59
C ASP A 532 -1.64 1.81 25.75
N SER A 533 -2.06 1.24 24.61
CA SER A 533 -3.12 1.79 23.76
C SER A 533 -4.47 1.82 24.47
N GLU A 534 -4.84 0.77 25.19
CA GLU A 534 -6.05 0.72 26.01
C GLU A 534 -6.03 1.77 27.12
N ALA A 535 -4.90 1.90 27.83
CA ALA A 535 -4.74 2.89 28.88
C ALA A 535 -4.88 4.32 28.35
N TRP A 536 -4.25 4.62 27.20
CA TRP A 536 -4.37 5.93 26.55
C TRP A 536 -5.80 6.21 26.08
N LEU A 537 -6.48 5.23 25.48
CA LEU A 537 -7.88 5.37 25.05
C LEU A 537 -8.83 5.61 26.22
N GLN A 538 -8.59 4.94 27.35
CA GLN A 538 -9.36 5.14 28.58
C GLN A 538 -9.12 6.54 29.16
N GLU A 539 -7.86 6.97 29.28
CA GLU A 539 -7.51 8.32 29.75
C GLU A 539 -8.16 9.39 28.87
N ARG A 540 -8.10 9.20 27.55
CA ARG A 540 -8.76 10.05 26.55
C ARG A 540 -10.26 10.12 26.77
N ALA A 541 -10.94 8.97 26.87
CA ALA A 541 -12.39 8.93 27.05
C ALA A 541 -12.82 9.65 28.33
N GLU A 542 -12.17 9.36 29.46
CA GLU A 542 -12.47 10.00 30.74
C GLU A 542 -12.17 11.50 30.73
N GLY A 543 -11.05 11.91 30.11
CA GLY A 543 -10.72 13.34 29.98
C GLY A 543 -11.69 14.09 29.10
N MET A 544 -12.18 13.47 28.03
CA MET A 544 -13.21 14.04 27.16
C MET A 544 -14.54 14.21 27.92
N GLU A 545 -14.94 13.22 28.72
CA GLU A 545 -16.13 13.30 29.58
C GLU A 545 -16.02 14.39 30.64
N ARG A 546 -14.84 14.56 31.24
CA ARG A 546 -14.57 15.65 32.21
C ARG A 546 -14.42 17.02 31.54
N GLY A 547 -14.16 17.06 30.23
CA GLY A 547 -13.87 18.29 29.48
C GLY A 547 -12.47 18.87 29.74
N ASP A 548 -11.55 18.08 30.27
CA ASP A 548 -10.16 18.48 30.58
C ASP A 548 -9.11 17.80 29.69
N TRP A 549 -9.55 17.03 28.69
CA TRP A 549 -8.66 16.39 27.72
C TRP A 549 -7.86 17.40 26.91
N ASN A 550 -6.54 17.25 26.92
CA ASN A 550 -5.67 17.96 26.01
C ASN A 550 -5.67 17.27 24.64
N GLU A 551 -6.45 17.79 23.69
CA GLU A 551 -6.53 17.30 22.31
C GLU A 551 -5.19 17.36 21.55
N ASN A 552 -4.22 18.13 22.05
CA ASN A 552 -2.82 18.10 21.62
C ASN A 552 -1.95 17.47 22.72
N TYR A 553 -2.23 16.20 23.03
CA TYR A 553 -1.69 15.47 24.19
C TYR A 553 -0.16 15.57 24.32
N TYR A 554 0.56 15.55 23.18
CA TYR A 554 2.02 15.62 23.13
C TYR A 554 2.61 17.01 22.90
N ASP A 555 1.79 18.07 22.94
CA ASP A 555 2.20 19.46 22.74
C ASP A 555 3.00 19.64 21.43
N ARG A 556 2.46 19.12 20.32
CA ARG A 556 3.07 19.30 18.99
C ARG A 556 2.76 20.71 18.47
N PRO A 557 3.63 21.31 17.63
CA PRO A 557 3.28 22.55 16.96
C PRO A 557 2.07 22.35 16.03
N THR A 558 1.37 23.42 15.67
CA THR A 558 0.35 23.43 14.62
C THR A 558 0.97 23.33 13.23
N LEU A 559 0.19 22.95 12.21
CA LEU A 559 0.69 22.93 10.83
C LEU A 559 1.17 24.31 10.37
N ARG A 560 0.47 25.36 10.82
CA ARG A 560 0.82 26.75 10.52
C ARG A 560 2.18 27.13 11.11
N GLU A 561 2.43 26.79 12.37
CA GLU A 561 3.74 27.03 13.01
C GLU A 561 4.86 26.27 12.31
N VAL A 562 4.64 25.01 11.93
CA VAL A 562 5.62 24.22 11.17
C VAL A 562 5.92 24.88 9.81
N TYR A 563 4.89 25.34 9.08
CA TYR A 563 5.05 26.06 7.83
C TYR A 563 5.89 27.34 8.00
N ASP A 564 5.58 28.16 9.00
CA ASP A 564 6.27 29.43 9.25
C ASP A 564 7.76 29.21 9.61
N GLU A 565 8.05 28.18 10.41
CA GLU A 565 9.43 27.80 10.74
C GLU A 565 10.21 27.28 9.53
N LEU A 566 9.58 26.46 8.67
CA LEU A 566 10.19 25.98 7.43
C LEU A 566 10.46 27.12 6.44
N GLU A 567 9.53 28.07 6.31
CA GLU A 567 9.69 29.28 5.51
C GLU A 567 10.85 30.15 6.00
N LYS A 568 10.95 30.34 7.32
CA LYS A 568 12.08 31.03 7.93
C LYS A 568 13.39 30.33 7.62
N PHE A 569 13.46 29.01 7.86
CA PHE A 569 14.64 28.21 7.55
C PHE A 569 15.03 28.31 6.07
N ARG A 570 14.07 28.23 5.15
CA ARG A 570 14.32 28.37 3.71
C ARG A 570 14.91 29.73 3.37
N LYS A 571 14.35 30.83 3.91
CA LYS A 571 14.84 32.20 3.67
C LYS A 571 16.26 32.39 4.18
N ASP A 572 16.54 31.90 5.38
CA ASP A 572 17.87 31.98 6.00
C ASP A 572 18.95 31.22 5.21
N ASN A 573 18.56 30.20 4.42
CA ASN A 573 19.46 29.33 3.66
C ASN A 573 19.40 29.53 2.13
N THR A 574 18.61 30.49 1.62
CA THR A 574 18.58 30.87 0.19
C THR A 574 19.30 32.19 -0.10
N LEU A 575 19.65 32.95 0.93
CA LEU A 575 20.41 34.21 0.83
C LEU A 575 21.93 34.02 1.08
N GLY A 576 22.41 32.76 1.08
CA GLY A 576 23.80 32.39 1.38
C GLY A 576 24.57 31.86 0.19
#